data_AF-A0A2N9YIM8-F1
#
_entry.id   AF-A0A2N9YIM8-F1
#
_cell.length_a   1.000
_cell.length_b   1.000
_cell.length_c   1.000
_cell.angle_alpha   90.00
_cell.angle_beta   90.00
_cell.angle_gamma   90.00
#
_symmetry.space_group_name_H-M   'P 1'
#
loop_
_entity.id
_entity.type
_entity.pdbx_description
1 polymer ?
#
loop_
_entity_poly.entity_id
_entity_poly.type
_entity_poly.pdbx_seq_one_letter_code
_entity_poly.pdbx_strand_id
1 'polypeptide(L)'
;MNTKKAKIYYSRIPMGLNKAQKLQFLEEKKHIFNVGLERIIPDAKNNWLTAGLENDFDTFAPIGSKEGKVSKQTEGVIFKLYGRGIATSRDVWAYNFNRDELAKNMRLTIENYNEHVFRYSRLVEKPEIDSFVTYDDQKLSWSRDLKLDLKRGKFAEFLPEKMRTSLYRPFTKRVLFFDRIMNEEVYQFPSIFPTSETEQENRVIGMNGLGLEKPFSVLMFKIIPDLNMISPGAGGTQCFPFYIYDEAGNHRQENITDWALKDYQAHYADENIGKWDIFYYVYGVLHHQGYRDKYAANLKRELPRIPKLKDFWKLSHAGKQLAELHLNYETQKEFPLKIETHDVLDWRVEKMRFNKEKTAIKYNDSLTLSGIPPEALEYKLGNRSALDWIIDQYQISTDKRSGISNDPNNLDEPQYIVKLIRRIVTVSVETVGMVKEISACEL
;
A
#
# COMPACT_ATOMS: atom_id res chain seq x y z
N MET A 1 -29.31 -37.26 10.59
CA MET A 1 -29.53 -37.02 9.14
C MET A 1 -28.23 -37.32 8.42
N ASN A 2 -28.25 -38.24 7.46
CA ASN A 2 -27.07 -38.64 6.70
C ASN A 2 -26.83 -37.58 5.60
N THR A 3 -26.09 -36.52 5.92
CA THR A 3 -25.79 -35.43 4.98
C THR A 3 -24.80 -35.92 3.92
N LYS A 4 -25.33 -36.37 2.78
CA LYS A 4 -24.51 -36.65 1.59
C LYS A 4 -23.76 -35.37 1.21
N LYS A 5 -22.43 -35.38 1.31
CA LYS A 5 -21.60 -34.26 0.82
C LYS A 5 -21.79 -34.12 -0.70
N ALA A 6 -22.08 -32.90 -1.16
CA ALA A 6 -22.18 -32.60 -2.59
C ALA A 6 -20.84 -32.86 -3.29
N LYS A 7 -20.90 -33.36 -4.53
CA LYS A 7 -19.72 -33.51 -5.39
C LYS A 7 -19.55 -32.24 -6.21
N ILE A 8 -18.34 -31.70 -6.26
CA ILE A 8 -18.02 -30.49 -7.01
C ILE A 8 -17.16 -30.88 -8.22
N TYR A 9 -17.57 -30.41 -9.39
CA TYR A 9 -16.87 -30.60 -10.65
C TYR A 9 -16.53 -29.21 -11.20
N TYR A 10 -15.25 -28.99 -11.50
CA TYR A 10 -14.71 -27.73 -11.96
C TYR A 10 -14.07 -27.91 -13.33
N SER A 11 -14.16 -26.90 -14.17
CA SER A 11 -13.39 -26.81 -15.41
C SER A 11 -12.99 -25.35 -15.61
N ARG A 12 -11.79 -25.17 -16.16
CA ARG A 12 -11.24 -23.85 -16.47
C ARG A 12 -11.03 -23.75 -17.97
N ILE A 13 -11.60 -22.71 -18.58
CA ILE A 13 -11.28 -22.34 -19.96
C ILE A 13 -9.79 -21.93 -20.02
N PRO A 14 -9.03 -22.34 -21.05
CA PRO A 14 -7.62 -21.93 -21.20
C PRO A 14 -7.41 -20.42 -21.04
N MET A 15 -6.32 -20.05 -20.36
CA MET A 15 -5.93 -18.65 -20.21
C MET A 15 -5.53 -18.05 -21.57
N GLY A 16 -5.70 -16.73 -21.72
CA GLY A 16 -5.26 -15.99 -22.91
C GLY A 16 -6.28 -15.94 -24.05
N LEU A 17 -7.41 -16.65 -23.96
CA LEU A 17 -8.46 -16.55 -24.97
C LEU A 17 -9.16 -15.20 -24.92
N ASN A 18 -9.37 -14.60 -26.10
CA ASN A 18 -10.20 -13.41 -26.26
C ASN A 18 -11.70 -13.77 -26.24
N LYS A 19 -12.58 -12.76 -26.31
CA LYS A 19 -14.05 -12.97 -26.28
C LYS A 19 -14.53 -13.95 -27.36
N ALA A 20 -14.09 -13.78 -28.61
CA ALA A 20 -14.53 -14.62 -29.72
C ALA A 20 -14.08 -16.06 -29.56
N GLN A 21 -12.83 -16.28 -29.15
CA GLN A 21 -12.29 -17.62 -28.90
C GLN A 21 -12.99 -18.32 -27.73
N LYS A 22 -13.35 -17.59 -26.67
CA LYS A 22 -14.15 -18.15 -25.57
C LYS A 22 -15.53 -18.59 -26.02
N LEU A 23 -16.18 -17.83 -26.89
CA LEU A 23 -17.49 -18.19 -27.46
C LEU A 23 -17.37 -19.40 -28.39
N GLN A 24 -16.36 -19.40 -29.27
CA GLN A 24 -16.07 -20.54 -30.13
C GLN A 24 -15.80 -21.81 -29.31
N PHE A 25 -15.02 -21.73 -28.21
CA PHE A 25 -14.82 -22.85 -27.31
C PHE A 25 -16.15 -23.41 -26.77
N LEU A 26 -17.10 -22.54 -26.38
CA LEU A 26 -18.41 -22.98 -25.90
C LEU A 26 -19.24 -23.62 -27.03
N GLU A 27 -19.21 -23.06 -28.24
CA GLU A 27 -19.89 -23.61 -29.43
C GLU A 27 -19.31 -24.97 -29.85
N GLU A 28 -18.00 -25.16 -29.72
CA GLU A 28 -17.33 -26.44 -29.98
C GLU A 28 -17.70 -27.47 -28.92
N LYS A 29 -17.72 -27.09 -27.64
CA LYS A 29 -18.01 -28.02 -26.54
C LYS A 29 -19.49 -28.39 -26.46
N LYS A 30 -20.43 -27.46 -26.72
CA LYS A 30 -21.92 -27.63 -26.74
C LYS A 30 -22.59 -28.13 -25.45
N HIS A 31 -21.89 -28.90 -24.62
CA HIS A 31 -22.41 -29.56 -23.44
C HIS A 31 -21.34 -29.58 -22.33
N ILE A 32 -21.78 -29.51 -21.07
CA ILE A 32 -20.88 -29.43 -19.90
C ILE A 32 -19.96 -30.65 -19.76
N PHE A 33 -20.34 -31.83 -20.25
CA PHE A 33 -19.48 -33.01 -20.18
C PHE A 33 -18.29 -32.97 -21.15
N ASN A 34 -18.28 -32.02 -22.10
CA ASN A 34 -17.23 -31.91 -23.12
C ASN A 34 -16.11 -30.92 -22.75
N VAL A 35 -16.27 -30.16 -21.64
CA VAL A 35 -15.29 -29.13 -21.22
C VAL A 35 -14.14 -29.69 -20.37
N GLY A 36 -14.08 -31.00 -20.14
CA GLY A 36 -13.07 -31.62 -19.26
C GLY A 36 -13.30 -31.23 -17.80
N LEU A 37 -14.24 -31.89 -17.14
CA LEU A 37 -14.57 -31.65 -15.74
C LEU A 37 -13.59 -32.41 -14.82
N GLU A 38 -13.00 -31.69 -13.89
CA GLU A 38 -12.18 -32.24 -12.81
C GLU A 38 -12.98 -32.24 -11.51
N ARG A 39 -12.99 -33.37 -10.80
CA ARG A 39 -13.59 -33.42 -9.47
C ARG A 39 -12.65 -32.76 -8.47
N ILE A 40 -13.15 -31.76 -7.76
CA ILE A 40 -12.41 -31.07 -6.71
C ILE A 40 -12.99 -31.40 -5.33
N ILE A 41 -12.10 -31.50 -4.33
CA ILE A 41 -12.45 -31.72 -2.93
C ILE A 41 -11.99 -30.48 -2.18
N PRO A 42 -12.90 -29.71 -1.56
CA PRO A 42 -12.51 -28.56 -0.78
C PRO A 42 -11.57 -28.95 0.38
N ASP A 43 -10.61 -28.09 0.70
CA ASP A 43 -9.76 -28.28 1.88
C ASP A 43 -10.53 -28.06 3.20
N ALA A 44 -9.82 -28.22 4.33
CA ALA A 44 -10.37 -28.00 5.67
C ALA A 44 -10.87 -26.56 5.90
N LYS A 45 -10.37 -25.59 5.13
CA LYS A 45 -10.79 -24.18 5.14
C LYS A 45 -11.92 -23.89 4.12
N ASN A 46 -12.47 -24.92 3.48
CA ASN A 46 -13.50 -24.87 2.44
C ASN A 46 -13.07 -24.20 1.12
N ASN A 47 -11.76 -24.11 0.84
CA ASN A 47 -11.26 -23.61 -0.44
C ASN A 47 -11.36 -24.69 -1.52
N TRP A 48 -11.86 -24.31 -2.70
CA TRP A 48 -12.05 -25.21 -3.83
C TRP A 48 -10.80 -25.41 -4.68
N LEU A 49 -10.09 -24.31 -4.96
CA LEU A 49 -8.93 -24.27 -5.87
C LEU A 49 -7.64 -24.15 -5.06
N THR A 50 -7.14 -25.26 -4.55
CA THR A 50 -5.99 -25.28 -3.61
C THR A 50 -4.64 -25.50 -4.28
N ALA A 51 -4.59 -25.58 -5.61
CA ALA A 51 -3.35 -25.73 -6.35
C ALA A 51 -2.33 -24.63 -5.98
N GLY A 52 -1.12 -25.07 -5.63
CA GLY A 52 0.00 -24.21 -5.20
C GLY A 52 -0.06 -23.74 -3.74
N LEU A 53 -1.05 -24.16 -2.95
CA LEU A 53 -1.02 -23.95 -1.50
C LEU A 53 -0.06 -24.92 -0.84
N GLU A 54 0.80 -24.39 0.01
CA GLU A 54 1.73 -25.17 0.81
C GLU A 54 1.20 -25.33 2.24
N ASN A 55 1.19 -26.56 2.75
CA ASN A 55 0.57 -26.90 4.04
C ASN A 55 1.43 -26.51 5.25
N ASP A 56 2.76 -26.52 5.10
CA ASP A 56 3.71 -26.11 6.14
C ASP A 56 3.58 -24.62 6.47
N PHE A 57 3.02 -23.80 5.57
CA PHE A 57 2.73 -22.39 5.82
C PHE A 57 1.91 -22.17 7.09
N ASP A 58 0.92 -23.01 7.36
CA ASP A 58 0.06 -22.91 8.56
C ASP A 58 0.81 -23.19 9.88
N THR A 59 2.00 -23.80 9.80
CA THR A 59 2.86 -24.07 10.98
C THR A 59 3.64 -22.84 11.44
N PHE A 60 3.78 -21.82 10.58
CA PHE A 60 4.53 -20.61 10.90
C PHE A 60 3.71 -19.62 11.74
N ALA A 61 4.42 -18.79 12.49
CA ALA A 61 3.82 -17.74 13.29
C ALA A 61 3.16 -16.69 12.39
N PRO A 62 1.85 -16.41 12.55
CA PRO A 62 1.19 -15.35 11.79
C PRO A 62 1.77 -13.99 12.16
N ILE A 63 1.99 -13.15 11.14
CA ILE A 63 2.46 -11.78 11.36
C ILE A 63 1.46 -10.98 12.21
N GLY A 64 0.17 -11.24 12.06
CA GLY A 64 -0.91 -10.71 12.88
C GLY A 64 -2.24 -11.41 12.56
N SER A 65 -3.21 -11.30 13.46
CA SER A 65 -4.56 -11.85 13.27
C SER A 65 -5.62 -10.94 13.89
N LYS A 66 -6.88 -11.06 13.44
CA LYS A 66 -7.99 -10.28 13.99
C LYS A 66 -8.25 -10.67 15.45
N GLU A 67 -8.18 -11.95 15.74
CA GLU A 67 -8.36 -12.54 17.07
C GLU A 67 -7.25 -12.05 18.01
N GLY A 68 -5.99 -12.10 17.55
CA GLY A 68 -4.83 -11.61 18.28
C GLY A 68 -4.92 -10.11 18.57
N LYS A 69 -5.48 -9.31 17.66
CA LYS A 69 -5.69 -7.87 17.87
C LYS A 69 -6.67 -7.57 19.01
N VAL A 70 -7.76 -8.33 19.12
CA VAL A 70 -8.84 -8.10 20.10
C VAL A 70 -8.56 -8.77 21.46
N SER A 71 -7.86 -9.90 21.46
CA SER A 71 -7.55 -10.66 22.68
C SER A 71 -6.78 -9.83 23.71
N LYS A 72 -7.00 -10.05 25.01
CA LYS A 72 -6.12 -9.50 26.05
C LYS A 72 -4.77 -10.23 26.12
N GLN A 73 -4.76 -11.49 25.72
CA GLN A 73 -3.55 -12.32 25.61
C GLN A 73 -2.95 -12.15 24.21
N THR A 74 -1.64 -11.93 24.12
CA THR A 74 -0.91 -11.65 22.88
C THR A 74 -0.14 -12.86 22.35
N GLU A 75 -0.57 -14.07 22.74
CA GLU A 75 0.10 -15.31 22.35
C GLU A 75 -0.18 -15.67 20.89
N GLY A 76 0.85 -16.17 20.19
CA GLY A 76 0.72 -16.76 18.86
C GLY A 76 0.71 -15.78 17.67
N VAL A 77 1.02 -14.50 17.86
CA VAL A 77 1.17 -13.51 16.75
C VAL A 77 2.41 -12.65 16.94
N ILE A 78 3.04 -12.22 15.84
CA ILE A 78 4.23 -11.36 15.89
C ILE A 78 3.87 -9.92 16.27
N PHE A 79 2.90 -9.32 15.59
CA PHE A 79 2.43 -7.96 15.85
C PHE A 79 1.09 -7.97 16.56
N LYS A 80 0.98 -7.16 17.62
CA LYS A 80 -0.28 -7.00 18.37
C LYS A 80 -1.31 -6.19 17.57
N LEU A 81 -0.89 -5.06 17.02
CA LEU A 81 -1.71 -4.13 16.26
C LEU A 81 -1.30 -4.15 14.78
N TYR A 82 -2.29 -4.11 13.90
CA TYR A 82 -2.10 -3.74 12.51
C TYR A 82 -3.34 -3.04 11.99
N GLY A 83 -3.19 -2.34 10.87
CA GLY A 83 -4.26 -1.55 10.26
C GLY A 83 -4.15 -1.51 8.75
N ARG A 84 -5.02 -0.70 8.14
CA ARG A 84 -4.97 -0.39 6.71
C ARG A 84 -4.60 1.08 6.51
N GLY A 85 -4.01 1.40 5.37
CA GLY A 85 -3.79 2.80 4.94
C GLY A 85 -5.09 3.61 4.90
N ILE A 86 -4.97 4.94 4.90
CA ILE A 86 -6.10 5.87 5.00
C ILE A 86 -7.04 5.75 3.80
N ALA A 87 -8.34 5.67 4.03
CA ALA A 87 -9.34 5.75 2.98
C ALA A 87 -10.01 7.13 3.07
N THR A 88 -9.85 7.97 2.05
CA THR A 88 -10.54 9.28 2.05
C THR A 88 -11.92 9.19 1.42
N SER A 89 -12.08 8.32 0.41
CA SER A 89 -13.22 8.29 -0.53
C SER A 89 -13.41 9.59 -1.32
N ARG A 90 -12.43 10.49 -1.30
CA ARG A 90 -12.42 11.81 -1.95
C ARG A 90 -11.00 12.27 -2.27
N ASP A 91 -10.16 11.38 -2.81
CA ASP A 91 -8.72 11.63 -2.95
C ASP A 91 -8.41 12.94 -3.71
N VAL A 92 -9.20 13.27 -4.73
CA VAL A 92 -9.06 14.53 -5.50
C VAL A 92 -9.18 15.78 -4.61
N TRP A 93 -9.98 15.71 -3.55
CA TRP A 93 -10.19 16.79 -2.59
C TRP A 93 -9.20 16.73 -1.42
N ALA A 94 -8.92 15.52 -0.92
CA ALA A 94 -8.15 15.31 0.32
C ALA A 94 -6.64 15.14 0.10
N TYR A 95 -6.17 14.96 -1.14
CA TYR A 95 -4.76 14.89 -1.50
C TYR A 95 -4.37 15.89 -2.58
N ASN A 96 -3.21 16.53 -2.42
CA ASN A 96 -2.59 17.31 -3.50
C ASN A 96 -1.06 17.34 -3.33
N PHE A 97 -0.30 17.52 -4.42
CA PHE A 97 1.14 17.82 -4.31
C PHE A 97 1.37 19.21 -3.70
N ASN A 98 0.52 20.18 -4.03
CA ASN A 98 0.61 21.55 -3.54
C ASN A 98 -0.23 21.73 -2.25
N ARG A 99 0.42 22.21 -1.19
CA ARG A 99 -0.20 22.40 0.13
C ARG A 99 -1.30 23.48 0.12
N ASP A 100 -1.09 24.56 -0.63
CA ASP A 100 -2.03 25.69 -0.68
C ASP A 100 -3.28 25.34 -1.49
N GLU A 101 -3.11 24.62 -2.60
CA GLU A 101 -4.24 24.08 -3.36
C GLU A 101 -5.07 23.11 -2.52
N LEU A 102 -4.43 22.22 -1.75
CA LEU A 102 -5.14 21.35 -0.81
C LEU A 102 -5.90 22.17 0.24
N ALA A 103 -5.27 23.19 0.82
CA ALA A 103 -5.91 24.04 1.83
C ALA A 103 -7.16 24.73 1.28
N LYS A 104 -7.08 25.27 0.06
CA LYS A 104 -8.21 25.88 -0.65
C LYS A 104 -9.34 24.87 -0.89
N ASN A 105 -9.00 23.70 -1.43
CA ASN A 105 -9.97 22.63 -1.71
C ASN A 105 -10.70 22.19 -0.44
N MET A 106 -9.96 21.98 0.65
CA MET A 106 -10.55 21.51 1.90
C MET A 106 -11.40 22.58 2.60
N ARG A 107 -11.01 23.86 2.55
CA ARG A 107 -11.88 24.95 3.05
C ARG A 107 -13.21 24.98 2.31
N LEU A 108 -13.18 24.93 0.98
CA LEU A 108 -14.40 24.87 0.15
C LEU A 108 -15.27 23.65 0.51
N THR A 109 -14.66 22.47 0.60
CA THR A 109 -15.35 21.24 1.00
C THR A 109 -15.99 21.34 2.39
N ILE A 110 -15.25 21.86 3.37
CA ILE A 110 -15.72 21.98 4.77
C ILE A 110 -16.85 23.00 4.88
N GLU A 111 -16.75 24.15 4.20
CA GLU A 111 -17.81 25.16 4.16
C GLU A 111 -19.11 24.59 3.60
N ASN A 112 -19.04 23.91 2.45
CA ASN A 112 -20.21 23.28 1.82
C ASN A 112 -20.80 22.17 2.69
N TYR A 113 -19.96 21.33 3.30
CA TYR A 113 -20.41 20.30 4.22
C TYR A 113 -21.14 20.92 5.43
N ASN A 114 -20.53 21.90 6.10
CA ASN A 114 -21.07 22.53 7.29
C ASN A 114 -22.37 23.31 7.02
N GLU A 115 -22.54 23.89 5.83
CA GLU A 115 -23.81 24.48 5.42
C GLU A 115 -24.93 23.42 5.42
N HIS A 116 -24.65 22.22 4.88
CA HIS A 116 -25.62 21.12 4.89
C HIS A 116 -25.88 20.61 6.31
N VAL A 117 -24.86 20.51 7.18
CA VAL A 117 -25.04 20.16 8.61
C VAL A 117 -25.98 21.17 9.29
N PHE A 118 -25.75 22.46 9.08
CA PHE A 118 -26.58 23.53 9.65
C PHE A 118 -28.02 23.49 9.13
N ARG A 119 -28.21 23.34 7.82
CA ARG A 119 -29.55 23.24 7.22
C ARG A 119 -30.29 22.02 7.72
N TYR A 120 -29.63 20.86 7.77
CA TYR A 120 -30.23 19.61 8.21
C TYR A 120 -30.61 19.67 9.69
N SER A 121 -29.75 20.23 10.55
CA SER A 121 -29.98 20.29 12.00
C SER A 121 -31.24 21.10 12.36
N ARG A 122 -31.58 22.12 11.59
CA ARG A 122 -32.76 22.99 11.80
C ARG A 122 -34.10 22.40 11.35
N LEU A 123 -34.09 21.30 10.59
CA LEU A 123 -35.34 20.65 10.16
C LEU A 123 -36.00 19.91 11.32
N VAL A 124 -37.31 20.08 11.49
CA VAL A 124 -38.11 19.31 12.45
C VAL A 124 -38.28 17.88 11.94
N GLU A 125 -38.72 17.74 10.69
CA GLU A 125 -38.81 16.47 9.99
C GLU A 125 -37.53 16.23 9.17
N LYS A 126 -36.86 15.10 9.42
CA LYS A 126 -35.59 14.77 8.77
C LYS A 126 -35.85 13.98 7.48
N PRO A 127 -35.59 14.54 6.29
CA PRO A 127 -35.74 13.81 5.03
C PRO A 127 -34.68 12.72 4.87
N GLU A 128 -34.90 11.82 3.92
CA GLU A 128 -33.89 10.88 3.46
C GLU A 128 -32.66 11.62 2.94
N ILE A 129 -31.48 11.21 3.39
CA ILE A 129 -30.27 12.03 3.28
C ILE A 129 -29.87 12.30 1.82
N ASP A 130 -30.07 11.31 0.94
CA ASP A 130 -29.73 11.42 -0.49
C ASP A 130 -30.66 12.36 -1.26
N SER A 131 -31.86 12.61 -0.74
CA SER A 131 -32.78 13.61 -1.29
C SER A 131 -32.51 15.03 -0.79
N PHE A 132 -31.72 15.15 0.29
CA PHE A 132 -31.41 16.42 0.94
C PHE A 132 -30.09 17.03 0.47
N VAL A 133 -29.05 16.21 0.30
CA VAL A 133 -27.72 16.70 -0.06
C VAL A 133 -27.63 17.11 -1.52
N THR A 134 -26.86 18.16 -1.80
CA THR A 134 -26.54 18.55 -3.18
C THR A 134 -25.30 17.82 -3.67
N TYR A 135 -25.42 17.15 -4.82
CA TYR A 135 -24.31 16.50 -5.52
C TYR A 135 -23.65 17.46 -6.49
N ASP A 136 -22.73 18.27 -5.98
CA ASP A 136 -21.89 19.18 -6.76
C ASP A 136 -20.43 18.75 -6.63
N ASP A 137 -19.95 18.00 -7.62
CA ASP A 137 -18.60 17.43 -7.66
C ASP A 137 -17.50 18.51 -7.68
N GLN A 138 -17.83 19.79 -7.94
CA GLN A 138 -16.92 20.94 -7.88
C GLN A 138 -16.83 21.58 -6.49
N LYS A 139 -17.51 21.01 -5.49
CA LYS A 139 -17.49 21.54 -4.12
C LYS A 139 -17.15 20.49 -3.07
N LEU A 140 -17.73 19.30 -3.21
CA LEU A 140 -17.59 18.22 -2.24
C LEU A 140 -17.93 16.87 -2.87
N SER A 141 -17.11 15.86 -2.58
CA SER A 141 -17.44 14.46 -2.89
C SER A 141 -18.01 13.75 -1.65
N TRP A 142 -19.29 13.41 -1.73
CA TRP A 142 -20.01 12.72 -0.66
C TRP A 142 -19.62 11.24 -0.56
N SER A 143 -19.49 10.76 0.67
CA SER A 143 -19.33 9.34 1.00
C SER A 143 -20.39 8.90 2.01
N ARG A 144 -20.47 7.60 2.29
CA ARG A 144 -21.44 7.06 3.24
C ARG A 144 -21.23 7.66 4.62
N ASP A 145 -20.00 7.65 5.12
CA ASP A 145 -19.73 8.05 6.51
C ASP A 145 -19.82 9.56 6.71
N LEU A 146 -19.44 10.37 5.70
CA LEU A 146 -19.64 11.81 5.73
C LEU A 146 -21.13 12.18 5.84
N LYS A 147 -22.02 11.46 5.13
CA LYS A 147 -23.48 11.65 5.26
C LYS A 147 -23.99 11.25 6.64
N LEU A 148 -23.45 10.18 7.23
CA LEU A 148 -23.82 9.76 8.58
C LEU A 148 -23.40 10.78 9.64
N ASP A 149 -22.22 11.38 9.50
CA ASP A 149 -21.76 12.43 10.41
C ASP A 149 -22.56 13.74 10.25
N LEU A 150 -23.01 14.06 9.04
CA LEU A 150 -23.99 15.13 8.81
C LEU A 150 -25.29 14.85 9.57
N LYS A 151 -25.85 13.63 9.45
CA LYS A 151 -27.09 13.25 10.16
C LYS A 151 -26.94 13.37 11.68
N ARG A 152 -25.73 13.17 12.20
CA ARG A 152 -25.38 13.31 13.62
C ARG A 152 -25.12 14.76 14.04
N GLY A 153 -25.17 15.73 13.12
CA GLY A 153 -24.94 17.13 13.41
C GLY A 153 -23.47 17.47 13.69
N LYS A 154 -22.53 16.65 13.23
CA LYS A 154 -21.10 16.90 13.45
C LYS A 154 -20.56 17.91 12.43
N PHE A 155 -20.09 19.04 12.92
CA PHE A 155 -19.38 20.02 12.11
C PHE A 155 -17.92 19.61 11.92
N ALA A 156 -17.39 19.87 10.73
CA ALA A 156 -15.96 19.72 10.43
C ALA A 156 -15.24 21.06 10.59
N GLU A 157 -13.94 21.00 10.85
CA GLU A 157 -13.12 22.19 11.05
C GLU A 157 -11.82 22.10 10.24
N PHE A 158 -11.48 23.21 9.58
CA PHE A 158 -10.20 23.35 8.91
C PHE A 158 -9.15 23.81 9.92
N LEU A 159 -8.14 22.96 10.13
CA LEU A 159 -7.01 23.23 10.99
C LEU A 159 -5.71 22.91 10.22
N PRO A 160 -4.74 23.84 10.09
CA PRO A 160 -3.53 23.64 9.28
C PRO A 160 -2.69 22.41 9.67
N GLU A 161 -2.71 22.01 10.94
CA GLU A 161 -2.04 20.84 11.49
C GLU A 161 -2.60 19.50 10.96
N LYS A 162 -3.83 19.51 10.43
CA LYS A 162 -4.42 18.34 9.75
C LYS A 162 -3.79 18.11 8.37
N MET A 163 -3.06 19.08 7.81
CA MET A 163 -2.32 18.89 6.56
C MET A 163 -0.99 18.19 6.81
N ARG A 164 -0.99 16.87 6.63
CA ARG A 164 0.12 15.95 6.91
C ARG A 164 0.77 15.46 5.62
N THR A 165 2.07 15.17 5.65
CA THR A 165 2.73 14.50 4.54
C THR A 165 2.31 13.03 4.51
N SER A 166 1.92 12.53 3.33
CA SER A 166 1.42 11.17 3.17
C SER A 166 2.06 10.49 1.97
N LEU A 167 2.32 9.18 2.11
CA LEU A 167 2.77 8.33 1.03
C LEU A 167 1.55 7.86 0.24
N TYR A 168 1.23 8.58 -0.83
CA TYR A 168 0.03 8.30 -1.63
C TYR A 168 0.22 7.03 -2.47
N ARG A 169 1.38 6.87 -3.10
CA ARG A 169 1.78 5.68 -3.87
C ARG A 169 3.27 5.41 -3.58
N PRO A 170 3.84 4.29 -4.02
CA PRO A 170 5.24 4.00 -3.72
C PRO A 170 6.12 5.13 -4.23
N PHE A 171 7.00 5.61 -3.36
CA PHE A 171 7.94 6.71 -3.64
C PHE A 171 7.29 8.03 -4.06
N THR A 172 6.00 8.22 -3.77
CA THR A 172 5.23 9.43 -4.13
C THR A 172 4.61 10.05 -2.89
N LYS A 173 5.19 11.15 -2.43
CA LYS A 173 4.63 11.96 -1.34
C LYS A 173 3.61 12.96 -1.87
N ARG A 174 2.51 13.12 -1.13
CA ARG A 174 1.52 14.18 -1.31
C ARG A 174 1.16 14.76 0.06
N VAL A 175 0.55 15.93 0.08
CA VAL A 175 -0.10 16.46 1.27
C VAL A 175 -1.48 15.81 1.38
N LEU A 176 -1.82 15.31 2.56
CA LEU A 176 -3.12 14.75 2.95
C LEU A 176 -3.78 15.69 3.96
N PHE A 177 -5.09 15.94 3.81
CA PHE A 177 -5.90 16.46 4.90
C PHE A 177 -6.42 15.30 5.77
N PHE A 178 -5.75 15.07 6.89
CA PHE A 178 -5.97 13.95 7.79
C PHE A 178 -6.97 14.32 8.89
N ASP A 179 -8.21 13.85 8.75
CA ASP A 179 -9.35 14.22 9.59
C ASP A 179 -10.42 13.13 9.64
N ARG A 180 -11.01 12.90 10.82
CA ARG A 180 -11.98 11.82 11.03
C ARG A 180 -13.33 12.01 10.35
N ILE A 181 -13.72 13.25 10.01
CA ILE A 181 -14.96 13.53 9.29
C ILE A 181 -14.66 13.58 7.79
N MET A 182 -13.54 14.19 7.41
CA MET A 182 -13.15 14.38 6.01
C MET A 182 -12.42 13.18 5.39
N ASN A 183 -12.19 12.10 6.13
CA ASN A 183 -11.74 10.81 5.59
C ASN A 183 -12.77 9.74 5.94
N GLU A 184 -13.09 8.85 4.99
CA GLU A 184 -14.00 7.73 5.23
C GLU A 184 -13.50 6.82 6.37
N GLU A 185 -12.22 6.48 6.35
CA GLU A 185 -11.60 5.64 7.38
C GLU A 185 -10.16 6.06 7.65
N VAL A 186 -9.88 6.47 8.89
CA VAL A 186 -8.51 6.73 9.37
C VAL A 186 -7.84 5.49 10.00
N TYR A 187 -8.61 4.41 10.15
CA TYR A 187 -8.21 3.15 10.76
C TYR A 187 -7.42 3.31 12.07
N GLN A 188 -6.13 2.94 12.08
CA GLN A 188 -5.30 2.92 13.28
C GLN A 188 -4.24 4.02 13.26
N PHE A 189 -4.23 4.86 12.22
CA PHE A 189 -3.21 5.89 12.08
C PHE A 189 -3.19 6.94 13.19
N PRO A 190 -4.32 7.29 13.86
CA PRO A 190 -4.27 8.09 15.08
C PRO A 190 -3.44 7.46 16.22
N SER A 191 -3.24 6.13 16.21
CA SER A 191 -2.43 5.40 17.19
C SER A 191 -1.08 4.91 16.63
N ILE A 192 -0.78 5.20 15.35
CA ILE A 192 0.48 4.84 14.69
C ILE A 192 1.33 6.09 14.45
N PHE A 193 0.71 7.15 13.94
CA PHE A 193 1.32 8.45 13.65
C PHE A 193 0.42 9.60 14.16
N PRO A 194 0.12 9.67 15.48
CA PRO A 194 -0.72 10.75 16.03
C PRO A 194 -0.18 12.14 15.68
N THR A 195 1.15 12.33 15.80
CA THR A 195 1.82 13.63 15.59
C THR A 195 2.95 13.52 14.58
N SER A 196 3.37 14.66 14.01
CA SER A 196 4.53 14.72 13.10
C SER A 196 5.85 14.30 13.76
N GLU A 197 5.95 14.36 15.09
CA GLU A 197 7.12 13.90 15.84
C GLU A 197 7.20 12.37 15.82
N THR A 198 6.08 11.68 16.02
CA THR A 198 6.03 10.20 15.96
C THR A 198 6.38 9.64 14.58
N GLU A 199 6.17 10.41 13.50
CA GLU A 199 6.61 10.05 12.14
C GLU A 199 8.15 9.99 12.00
N GLN A 200 8.91 10.69 12.85
CA GLN A 200 10.38 10.66 12.78
C GLN A 200 10.95 9.36 13.36
N GLU A 201 10.28 8.77 14.35
CA GLU A 201 10.76 7.57 15.05
C GLU A 201 10.08 6.27 14.61
N ASN A 202 8.77 6.28 14.34
CA ASN A 202 8.05 5.05 14.07
C ASN A 202 8.28 4.56 12.63
N ARG A 203 8.21 3.24 12.43
CA ARG A 203 8.47 2.54 11.18
C ARG A 203 7.35 1.56 10.93
N VAL A 204 6.90 1.47 9.69
CA VAL A 204 5.74 0.65 9.33
C VAL A 204 6.10 -0.23 8.14
N ILE A 205 5.90 -1.53 8.29
CA ILE A 205 5.93 -2.48 7.17
C ILE A 205 4.57 -2.42 6.49
N GLY A 206 4.54 -1.89 5.27
CA GLY A 206 3.37 -1.94 4.39
C GLY A 206 3.44 -3.11 3.44
N MET A 207 2.33 -3.80 3.22
CA MET A 207 2.25 -4.87 2.22
C MET A 207 0.90 -4.90 1.54
N ASN A 208 0.82 -5.71 0.48
CA ASN A 208 -0.41 -5.89 -0.27
C ASN A 208 -1.55 -6.44 0.62
N GLY A 209 -2.77 -6.00 0.33
CA GLY A 209 -3.97 -6.56 0.92
C GLY A 209 -4.30 -7.94 0.36
N LEU A 210 -5.17 -8.65 1.08
CA LEU A 210 -5.66 -9.96 0.64
C LEU A 210 -6.46 -9.86 -0.66
N GLY A 211 -6.42 -10.94 -1.45
CA GLY A 211 -7.19 -11.07 -2.69
C GLY A 211 -6.61 -10.32 -3.89
N LEU A 212 -5.40 -9.78 -3.78
CA LEU A 212 -4.73 -9.13 -4.91
C LEU A 212 -4.21 -10.18 -5.90
N GLU A 213 -4.56 -10.05 -7.18
CA GLU A 213 -4.03 -10.93 -8.24
C GLU A 213 -2.57 -10.62 -8.61
N LYS A 214 -2.09 -9.43 -8.25
CA LYS A 214 -0.72 -8.97 -8.51
C LYS A 214 0.28 -9.68 -7.58
N PRO A 215 1.56 -9.78 -7.96
CA PRO A 215 2.62 -10.33 -7.13
C PRO A 215 2.66 -9.68 -5.74
N PHE A 216 3.05 -10.46 -4.73
CA PHE A 216 3.25 -9.96 -3.36
C PHE A 216 4.28 -8.83 -3.36
N SER A 217 4.05 -7.82 -2.54
CA SER A 217 4.91 -6.65 -2.43
C SER A 217 4.84 -6.09 -1.02
N VAL A 218 5.97 -5.52 -0.60
CA VAL A 218 6.18 -4.98 0.73
C VAL A 218 7.13 -3.78 0.61
N LEU A 219 6.86 -2.74 1.39
CA LEU A 219 7.64 -1.51 1.43
C LEU A 219 7.58 -0.94 2.84
N MET A 220 8.73 -0.53 3.39
CA MET A 220 8.77 0.18 4.67
C MET A 220 8.63 1.69 4.48
N PHE A 221 7.91 2.34 5.38
CA PHE A 221 7.75 3.80 5.40
C PHE A 221 7.61 4.34 6.83
N LYS A 222 7.67 5.66 6.96
CA LYS A 222 7.63 6.40 8.23
C LYS A 222 6.59 7.54 8.26
N ILE A 223 5.67 7.56 7.31
CA ILE A 223 4.61 8.57 7.18
C ILE A 223 3.28 7.91 6.85
N ILE A 224 2.18 8.63 6.99
CA ILE A 224 0.82 8.10 6.77
C ILE A 224 0.67 7.62 5.31
N PRO A 225 0.34 6.35 5.05
CA PRO A 225 0.10 5.84 3.71
C PRO A 225 -1.38 5.96 3.31
N ASP A 226 -1.62 6.13 2.02
CA ASP A 226 -2.95 5.91 1.45
C ASP A 226 -3.35 4.42 1.48
N LEU A 227 -4.65 4.13 1.54
CA LEU A 227 -5.19 2.77 1.49
C LEU A 227 -4.66 2.01 0.26
N ASN A 228 -4.55 2.68 -0.88
CA ASN A 228 -4.14 2.09 -2.15
C ASN A 228 -2.63 2.26 -2.44
N MET A 229 -1.81 2.60 -1.42
CA MET A 229 -0.37 2.86 -1.58
C MET A 229 0.38 1.73 -2.32
N ILE A 230 0.32 0.48 -1.86
CA ILE A 230 0.91 -0.68 -2.59
C ILE A 230 -0.18 -1.56 -3.24
N SER A 231 -1.39 -1.54 -2.68
CA SER A 231 -2.46 -2.47 -3.03
C SER A 231 -3.69 -1.80 -3.66
N PRO A 232 -3.56 -1.04 -4.77
CA PRO A 232 -4.71 -0.39 -5.38
C PRO A 232 -5.70 -1.43 -5.91
N GLY A 233 -6.94 -1.35 -5.41
CA GLY A 233 -8.06 -2.16 -5.87
C GLY A 233 -8.19 -3.56 -5.26
N ALA A 234 -7.38 -3.94 -4.25
CA ALA A 234 -7.59 -5.19 -3.52
C ALA A 234 -7.11 -5.11 -2.07
N GLY A 235 -8.04 -5.28 -1.12
CA GLY A 235 -7.76 -5.42 0.32
C GLY A 235 -7.17 -4.20 1.04
N GLY A 236 -6.60 -3.23 0.31
CA GLY A 236 -5.84 -2.11 0.82
C GLY A 236 -4.49 -2.50 1.42
N THR A 237 -3.57 -1.54 1.46
CA THR A 237 -2.24 -1.69 2.05
C THR A 237 -2.37 -2.03 3.54
N GLN A 238 -1.91 -3.22 3.93
CA GLN A 238 -1.86 -3.64 5.33
C GLN A 238 -0.59 -3.08 5.97
N CYS A 239 -0.72 -2.54 7.18
CA CYS A 239 0.31 -1.74 7.84
C CYS A 239 0.61 -2.32 9.22
N PHE A 240 1.88 -2.70 9.44
CA PHE A 240 2.38 -3.29 10.67
C PHE A 240 3.44 -2.34 11.27
N PRO A 241 3.05 -1.49 12.25
CA PRO A 241 3.94 -0.50 12.84
C PRO A 241 4.86 -1.15 13.88
N PHE A 242 6.04 -0.57 14.11
CA PHE A 242 6.91 -0.96 15.22
C PHE A 242 6.41 -0.41 16.55
N TYR A 243 6.03 0.86 16.60
CA TYR A 243 5.44 1.49 17.78
C TYR A 243 3.95 1.74 17.63
N ILE A 244 3.26 1.74 18.78
CA ILE A 244 1.89 2.20 18.95
C ILE A 244 1.83 3.26 20.05
N TYR A 245 0.89 4.17 19.95
CA TYR A 245 0.71 5.33 20.84
C TYR A 245 -0.76 5.47 21.22
N ASP A 246 -1.03 6.24 22.27
CA ASP A 246 -2.34 6.86 22.39
C ASP A 246 -2.53 7.98 21.36
N GLU A 247 -3.75 8.48 21.20
CA GLU A 247 -4.06 9.52 20.19
C GLU A 247 -3.39 10.87 20.49
N ALA A 248 -2.92 11.10 21.72
CA ALA A 248 -2.15 12.28 22.06
C ALA A 248 -0.66 12.15 21.71
N GLY A 249 -0.22 10.98 21.22
CA GLY A 249 1.20 10.70 20.95
C GLY A 249 1.99 10.27 22.18
N ASN A 250 1.34 10.02 23.30
CA ASN A 250 1.96 9.55 24.53
C ASN A 250 1.89 8.02 24.64
N HIS A 251 2.46 7.50 25.73
CA HIS A 251 2.46 6.08 26.08
C HIS A 251 2.94 5.17 24.94
N ARG A 252 4.06 5.55 24.31
CA ARG A 252 4.71 4.76 23.27
C ARG A 252 4.98 3.33 23.75
N GLN A 253 4.53 2.34 22.98
CA GLN A 253 4.74 0.92 23.24
C GLN A 253 5.25 0.23 21.98
N GLU A 254 6.10 -0.77 22.16
CA GLU A 254 6.52 -1.66 21.07
C GLU A 254 5.38 -2.61 20.71
N ASN A 255 5.18 -2.82 19.41
CA ASN A 255 4.08 -3.58 18.87
C ASN A 255 4.41 -5.05 18.57
N ILE A 256 5.70 -5.40 18.58
CA ILE A 256 6.14 -6.79 18.60
C ILE A 256 5.77 -7.37 19.96
N THR A 257 5.06 -8.50 19.96
CA THR A 257 4.59 -9.12 21.19
C THR A 257 5.73 -9.68 22.03
N ASP A 258 5.59 -9.66 23.35
CA ASP A 258 6.54 -10.30 24.25
C ASP A 258 6.58 -11.83 24.06
N TRP A 259 5.46 -12.40 23.58
CA TRP A 259 5.41 -13.80 23.15
C TRP A 259 6.37 -14.05 21.99
N ALA A 260 6.31 -13.24 20.93
CA ALA A 260 7.19 -13.39 19.78
C ALA A 260 8.65 -13.19 20.17
N LEU A 261 8.95 -12.22 21.04
CA LEU A 261 10.31 -12.03 21.56
C LEU A 261 10.85 -13.31 22.20
N LYS A 262 10.12 -13.87 23.17
CA LYS A 262 10.52 -15.10 23.88
C LYS A 262 10.61 -16.31 22.93
N ASP A 263 9.67 -16.42 22.00
CA ASP A 263 9.60 -17.50 21.02
C ASP A 263 10.78 -17.49 20.03
N TYR A 264 11.26 -16.31 19.63
CA TYR A 264 12.47 -16.16 18.82
C TYR A 264 13.74 -16.43 19.64
N GLN A 265 13.88 -15.82 20.82
CA GLN A 265 15.03 -16.04 21.71
C GLN A 265 15.21 -17.51 22.06
N ALA A 266 14.11 -18.22 22.38
CA ALA A 266 14.13 -19.64 22.69
C ALA A 266 14.47 -20.51 21.47
N HIS A 267 13.94 -20.20 20.29
CA HIS A 267 14.23 -20.98 19.08
C HIS A 267 15.68 -20.88 18.64
N TYR A 268 16.26 -19.68 18.71
CA TYR A 268 17.65 -19.42 18.31
C TYR A 268 18.67 -19.58 19.45
N ALA A 269 18.21 -19.84 20.67
CA ALA A 269 19.03 -19.88 21.89
C ALA A 269 19.90 -18.62 22.05
N ASP A 270 19.32 -17.43 21.80
CA ASP A 270 20.01 -16.14 21.82
C ASP A 270 19.14 -15.07 22.50
N GLU A 271 19.50 -14.70 23.72
CA GLU A 271 18.82 -13.68 24.51
C GLU A 271 19.11 -12.25 24.03
N ASN A 272 20.10 -12.04 23.13
CA ASN A 272 20.41 -10.73 22.59
C ASN A 272 19.44 -10.29 21.48
N ILE A 273 18.62 -11.21 20.97
CA ILE A 273 17.58 -10.87 19.99
C ILE A 273 16.60 -9.90 20.62
N GLY A 274 16.53 -8.67 20.10
CA GLY A 274 15.55 -7.66 20.46
C GLY A 274 14.37 -7.61 19.51
N LYS A 275 13.35 -6.83 19.88
CA LYS A 275 12.14 -6.65 19.04
C LYS A 275 12.45 -5.94 17.72
N TRP A 276 13.39 -5.00 17.70
CA TRP A 276 13.84 -4.37 16.45
C TRP A 276 14.45 -5.40 15.50
N ASP A 277 15.22 -6.36 16.03
CA ASP A 277 15.82 -7.41 15.21
C ASP A 277 14.74 -8.32 14.61
N ILE A 278 13.70 -8.66 15.39
CA ILE A 278 12.54 -9.40 14.87
C ILE A 278 11.81 -8.59 13.79
N PHE A 279 11.61 -7.28 14.00
CA PHE A 279 10.95 -6.42 13.03
C PHE A 279 11.70 -6.38 11.68
N TYR A 280 13.03 -6.22 11.72
CA TYR A 280 13.85 -6.23 10.50
C TYR A 280 13.99 -7.62 9.90
N TYR A 281 14.07 -8.67 10.72
CA TYR A 281 14.02 -10.06 10.26
C TYR A 281 12.74 -10.34 9.46
N VAL A 282 11.58 -9.92 9.97
CA VAL A 282 10.30 -10.03 9.24
C VAL A 282 10.39 -9.32 7.90
N TYR A 283 10.93 -8.10 7.87
CA TYR A 283 11.10 -7.36 6.61
C TYR A 283 12.03 -8.09 5.63
N GLY A 284 13.13 -8.68 6.11
CA GLY A 284 14.05 -9.49 5.32
C GLY A 284 13.40 -10.75 4.74
N VAL A 285 12.70 -11.55 5.56
CA VAL A 285 11.96 -12.74 5.11
C VAL A 285 10.90 -12.38 4.08
N LEU A 286 10.18 -11.27 4.28
CA LEU A 286 9.20 -10.80 3.31
C LEU A 286 9.85 -10.34 1.99
N HIS A 287 11.17 -10.17 1.91
CA HIS A 287 11.94 -9.94 0.68
C HIS A 287 12.61 -11.18 0.10
N HIS A 288 12.57 -12.31 0.81
CA HIS A 288 13.16 -13.56 0.35
C HIS A 288 12.39 -14.12 -0.85
N GLN A 289 13.04 -14.24 -2.01
CA GLN A 289 12.39 -14.64 -3.25
C GLN A 289 11.85 -16.08 -3.17
N GLY A 290 12.64 -17.01 -2.61
CA GLY A 290 12.19 -18.38 -2.35
C GLY A 290 10.90 -18.47 -1.50
N TYR A 291 10.79 -17.67 -0.42
CA TYR A 291 9.57 -17.59 0.38
C TYR A 291 8.39 -17.07 -0.45
N ARG A 292 8.58 -15.98 -1.19
CA ARG A 292 7.51 -15.39 -2.04
C ARG A 292 7.04 -16.35 -3.12
N ASP A 293 7.95 -17.10 -3.73
CA ASP A 293 7.64 -18.03 -4.81
C ASP A 293 6.97 -19.31 -4.28
N LYS A 294 7.53 -19.91 -3.23
CA LYS A 294 6.97 -21.12 -2.61
C LYS A 294 5.56 -20.87 -2.08
N TYR A 295 5.33 -19.77 -1.37
CA TYR A 295 4.04 -19.47 -0.72
C TYR A 295 3.16 -18.51 -1.51
N ALA A 296 3.39 -18.34 -2.81
CA ALA A 296 2.68 -17.36 -3.64
C ALA A 296 1.15 -17.51 -3.60
N ALA A 297 0.63 -18.74 -3.55
CA ALA A 297 -0.81 -18.98 -3.47
C ALA A 297 -1.37 -18.70 -2.06
N ASN A 298 -0.61 -18.99 -1.00
CA ASN A 298 -0.98 -18.69 0.39
C ASN A 298 -1.04 -17.17 0.60
N LEU A 299 0.01 -16.44 0.19
CA LEU A 299 0.15 -14.99 0.34
C LEU A 299 -0.93 -14.19 -0.41
N LYS A 300 -1.61 -14.77 -1.40
CA LYS A 300 -2.77 -14.16 -2.07
C LYS A 300 -4.04 -14.21 -1.23
N ARG A 301 -4.14 -15.15 -0.29
CA ARG A 301 -5.38 -15.51 0.42
C ARG A 301 -5.38 -15.09 1.88
N GLU A 302 -4.23 -15.15 2.53
CA GLU A 302 -4.09 -14.85 3.95
C GLU A 302 -2.84 -14.00 4.22
N LEU A 303 -2.78 -13.38 5.39
CA LEU A 303 -1.63 -12.56 5.79
C LEU A 303 -0.38 -13.45 5.90
N PRO A 304 0.82 -12.88 5.69
CA PRO A 304 2.05 -13.64 5.83
C PRO A 304 2.17 -14.34 7.18
N ARG A 305 2.72 -15.56 7.15
CA ARG A 305 3.19 -16.28 8.32
C ARG A 305 4.70 -16.45 8.19
N ILE A 306 5.43 -16.09 9.22
CA ILE A 306 6.87 -15.87 9.12
C ILE A 306 7.60 -17.13 9.62
N PRO A 307 8.32 -17.87 8.74
CA PRO A 307 9.17 -18.97 9.17
C PRO A 307 10.36 -18.44 9.97
N LYS A 308 10.94 -19.32 10.81
CA LYS A 308 12.21 -19.09 11.50
C LYS A 308 13.32 -19.80 10.72
N LEU A 309 14.04 -19.04 9.91
CA LEU A 309 15.14 -19.51 9.05
C LEU A 309 16.43 -19.58 9.86
N LYS A 310 17.37 -20.44 9.46
CA LYS A 310 18.63 -20.66 10.21
C LYS A 310 19.42 -19.36 10.44
N ASP A 311 19.54 -18.52 9.40
CA ASP A 311 20.41 -17.34 9.41
C ASP A 311 19.71 -16.07 9.96
N PHE A 312 19.20 -16.11 11.20
CA PHE A 312 18.44 -14.99 11.80
C PHE A 312 19.14 -13.63 11.66
N TRP A 313 20.37 -13.52 12.15
CA TRP A 313 21.10 -12.25 12.17
C TRP A 313 21.41 -11.73 10.77
N LYS A 314 21.72 -12.61 9.81
CA LYS A 314 21.96 -12.22 8.42
C LYS A 314 20.69 -11.60 7.81
N LEU A 315 19.54 -12.23 8.03
CA LEU A 315 18.23 -11.75 7.54
C LEU A 315 17.78 -10.47 8.25
N SER A 316 18.00 -10.37 9.57
CA SER A 316 17.73 -9.16 10.35
C SER A 316 18.56 -7.98 9.87
N HIS A 317 19.88 -8.14 9.73
CA HIS A 317 20.76 -7.08 9.26
C HIS A 317 20.46 -6.66 7.81
N ALA A 318 20.26 -7.60 6.89
CA ALA A 318 19.89 -7.29 5.52
C ALA A 318 18.51 -6.61 5.45
N GLY A 319 17.55 -7.05 6.26
CA GLY A 319 16.24 -6.41 6.40
C GLY A 319 16.34 -4.98 6.93
N LYS A 320 17.25 -4.71 7.85
CA LYS A 320 17.53 -3.36 8.37
C LYS A 320 18.14 -2.46 7.31
N GLN A 321 19.12 -2.94 6.55
CA GLN A 321 19.73 -2.18 5.45
C GLN A 321 18.71 -1.84 4.36
N LEU A 322 17.88 -2.80 3.95
CA LEU A 322 16.77 -2.55 3.02
C LEU A 322 15.75 -1.55 3.56
N ALA A 323 15.42 -1.64 4.85
CA ALA A 323 14.54 -0.69 5.50
C ALA A 323 15.12 0.73 5.44
N GLU A 324 16.38 0.91 5.81
CA GLU A 324 17.08 2.20 5.78
C GLU A 324 17.14 2.79 4.36
N LEU A 325 17.38 1.94 3.35
CA LEU A 325 17.36 2.32 1.93
C LEU A 325 15.99 2.88 1.53
N HIS A 326 14.92 2.15 1.83
CA HIS A 326 13.55 2.52 1.45
C HIS A 326 13.00 3.72 2.23
N LEU A 327 13.31 3.83 3.53
CA LEU A 327 12.86 4.95 4.38
C LEU A 327 13.47 6.28 3.95
N ASN A 328 14.66 6.23 3.36
CA ASN A 328 15.47 7.38 2.98
C ASN A 328 15.65 7.46 1.45
N TYR A 329 14.67 6.96 0.68
CA TYR A 329 14.74 6.92 -0.79
C TYR A 329 14.99 8.30 -1.42
N GLU A 330 14.51 9.37 -0.79
CA GLU A 330 14.71 10.75 -1.27
C GLU A 330 16.09 11.32 -0.93
N THR A 331 16.90 10.68 -0.10
CA THR A 331 18.23 11.18 0.28
C THR A 331 19.36 10.26 -0.14
N GLN A 332 19.05 9.20 -0.91
CA GLN A 332 20.07 8.31 -1.45
C GLN A 332 21.01 9.04 -2.39
N LYS A 333 22.17 8.41 -2.63
CA LYS A 333 23.11 8.87 -3.66
C LYS A 333 22.42 8.84 -5.02
N GLU A 334 22.56 9.93 -5.78
CA GLU A 334 22.02 10.00 -7.14
C GLU A 334 22.78 9.06 -8.07
N PHE A 335 22.06 8.18 -8.78
CA PHE A 335 22.65 7.38 -9.84
C PHE A 335 23.13 8.30 -10.97
N PRO A 336 24.31 8.07 -11.57
CA PRO A 336 24.89 8.93 -12.59
C PRO A 336 24.22 8.73 -13.98
N LEU A 337 22.91 8.98 -14.06
CA LEU A 337 22.20 9.06 -15.34
C LEU A 337 22.76 10.22 -16.18
N LYS A 338 22.81 10.01 -17.49
CA LYS A 338 23.21 11.04 -18.44
C LYS A 338 22.02 11.97 -18.70
N ILE A 339 22.26 13.26 -18.53
CA ILE A 339 21.29 14.32 -18.84
C ILE A 339 21.52 14.77 -20.28
N GLU A 340 20.51 14.58 -21.12
CA GLU A 340 20.51 14.99 -22.53
C GLU A 340 19.51 16.13 -22.70
N THR A 341 20.02 17.26 -23.17
CA THR A 341 19.26 18.49 -23.36
C THR A 341 19.06 18.74 -24.85
N HIS A 342 17.81 18.92 -25.28
CA HIS A 342 17.42 19.08 -26.69
C HIS A 342 16.96 20.50 -27.04
N ASP A 343 16.71 21.33 -26.03
CA ASP A 343 16.28 22.73 -26.15
C ASP A 343 16.74 23.51 -24.88
N VAL A 344 16.28 24.74 -24.67
CA VAL A 344 16.47 25.47 -23.41
C VAL A 344 15.99 24.61 -22.24
N LEU A 345 16.90 24.35 -21.30
CA LEU A 345 16.68 23.44 -20.18
C LEU A 345 15.48 23.90 -19.33
N ASP A 346 14.47 23.04 -19.26
CA ASP A 346 13.29 23.21 -18.42
C ASP A 346 13.18 22.04 -17.45
N TRP A 347 13.03 22.34 -16.16
CA TRP A 347 12.89 21.35 -15.10
C TRP A 347 11.44 20.97 -14.83
N ARG A 348 10.48 21.65 -15.45
CA ARG A 348 9.06 21.39 -15.29
C ARG A 348 8.68 20.07 -15.96
N VAL A 349 8.01 19.19 -15.22
CA VAL A 349 7.41 17.97 -15.76
C VAL A 349 5.97 18.25 -16.18
N GLU A 350 5.61 17.78 -17.36
CA GLU A 350 4.20 17.63 -17.73
C GLU A 350 3.78 16.16 -17.62
N LYS A 351 4.46 15.28 -18.37
CA LYS A 351 4.10 13.87 -18.47
C LYS A 351 5.25 13.02 -19.02
N MET A 352 5.99 12.36 -18.13
CA MET A 352 7.16 11.56 -18.51
C MET A 352 6.82 10.26 -19.25
N ARG A 353 7.76 9.74 -20.05
CA ARG A 353 7.66 8.42 -20.69
C ARG A 353 9.00 7.72 -20.81
N PHE A 354 8.99 6.40 -20.69
CA PHE A 354 10.11 5.59 -21.16
C PHE A 354 10.25 5.66 -22.68
N ASN A 355 11.48 5.54 -23.18
CA ASN A 355 11.71 5.07 -24.55
C ASN A 355 11.28 3.60 -24.71
N LYS A 356 11.28 3.10 -25.94
CA LYS A 356 10.84 1.74 -26.25
C LYS A 356 11.65 0.67 -25.51
N GLU A 357 12.95 0.90 -25.33
CA GLU A 357 13.91 -0.01 -24.70
C GLU A 357 13.94 0.12 -23.16
N LYS A 358 13.23 1.11 -22.59
CA LYS A 358 13.25 1.47 -21.16
C LYS A 358 14.64 1.79 -20.58
N THR A 359 15.58 2.22 -21.42
CA THR A 359 16.92 2.66 -21.03
C THR A 359 17.01 4.17 -20.81
N ALA A 360 15.96 4.91 -21.17
CA ALA A 360 15.86 6.35 -20.99
C ALA A 360 14.43 6.79 -20.65
N ILE A 361 14.30 7.90 -19.93
CA ILE A 361 13.05 8.59 -19.64
C ILE A 361 13.06 9.93 -20.37
N LYS A 362 12.15 10.12 -21.33
CA LYS A 362 11.80 11.45 -21.83
C LYS A 362 11.07 12.18 -20.69
N TYR A 363 11.73 13.16 -20.09
CA TYR A 363 11.23 13.89 -18.93
C TYR A 363 10.20 14.94 -19.37
N ASN A 364 10.59 15.76 -20.36
CA ASN A 364 9.76 16.70 -21.10
C ASN A 364 10.36 16.89 -22.52
N ASP A 365 10.01 17.96 -23.23
CA ASP A 365 10.55 18.22 -24.57
C ASP A 365 12.00 18.71 -24.57
N SER A 366 12.49 19.34 -23.49
CA SER A 366 13.86 19.86 -23.40
C SER A 366 14.84 18.88 -22.76
N LEU A 367 14.38 17.89 -21.99
CA LEU A 367 15.22 17.04 -21.13
C LEU A 367 14.90 15.53 -21.29
N THR A 368 15.95 14.73 -21.45
CA THR A 368 15.91 13.26 -21.39
C THR A 368 16.96 12.74 -20.41
N LEU A 369 16.58 11.76 -19.59
CA LEU A 369 17.48 11.06 -18.66
C LEU A 369 17.80 9.67 -19.23
N SER A 370 19.03 9.43 -19.64
CA SER A 370 19.48 8.17 -20.26
C SER A 370 20.48 7.41 -19.40
N GLY A 371 20.71 6.12 -19.74
CA GLY A 371 21.63 5.25 -19.00
C GLY A 371 20.98 4.54 -17.81
N ILE A 372 19.66 4.28 -17.87
CA ILE A 372 18.96 3.49 -16.85
C ILE A 372 19.39 2.02 -16.99
N PRO A 373 19.97 1.41 -15.94
CA PRO A 373 20.36 0.00 -15.99
C PRO A 373 19.11 -0.91 -15.95
N PRO A 374 19.11 -2.05 -16.66
CA PRO A 374 17.99 -3.01 -16.65
C PRO A 374 17.56 -3.45 -15.24
N GLU A 375 18.53 -3.60 -14.33
CA GLU A 375 18.33 -3.98 -12.93
C GLU A 375 17.38 -3.02 -12.20
N ALA A 376 17.36 -1.73 -12.57
CA ALA A 376 16.46 -0.76 -11.95
C ALA A 376 14.96 -1.05 -12.24
N LEU A 377 14.67 -1.87 -13.24
CA LEU A 377 13.32 -2.28 -13.62
C LEU A 377 12.91 -3.63 -13.01
N GLU A 378 13.84 -4.36 -12.39
CA GLU A 378 13.59 -5.65 -11.75
C GLU A 378 12.88 -5.49 -10.40
N TYR A 379 13.21 -4.45 -9.63
CA TYR A 379 12.53 -4.17 -8.37
C TYR A 379 11.10 -3.68 -8.62
N LYS A 380 10.13 -4.54 -8.31
CA LYS A 380 8.70 -4.30 -8.56
C LYS A 380 7.88 -4.26 -7.28
N LEU A 381 6.93 -3.33 -7.27
CA LEU A 381 5.85 -3.23 -6.29
C LEU A 381 4.53 -3.46 -7.05
N GLY A 382 4.06 -4.71 -6.98
CA GLY A 382 3.03 -5.29 -7.81
C GLY A 382 3.57 -5.60 -9.21
N ASN A 383 2.95 -5.01 -10.23
CA ASN A 383 3.34 -5.19 -11.63
C ASN A 383 4.20 -4.03 -12.17
N ARG A 384 4.52 -3.05 -11.32
CA ARG A 384 5.20 -1.81 -11.70
C ARG A 384 6.56 -1.74 -11.02
N SER A 385 7.59 -1.35 -11.77
CA SER A 385 8.88 -0.98 -11.18
C SER A 385 8.73 0.29 -10.35
N ALA A 386 9.72 0.58 -9.49
CA ALA A 386 9.74 1.84 -8.76
C ALA A 386 9.72 3.06 -9.71
N LEU A 387 10.39 2.98 -10.87
CA LEU A 387 10.36 4.03 -11.89
C LEU A 387 9.01 4.14 -12.61
N ASP A 388 8.33 3.02 -12.88
CA ASP A 388 6.97 3.05 -13.44
C ASP A 388 6.01 3.81 -12.50
N TRP A 389 6.21 3.73 -11.18
CA TRP A 389 5.46 4.53 -10.20
C TRP A 389 5.77 6.01 -10.29
N ILE A 390 7.05 6.41 -10.36
CA ILE A 390 7.44 7.81 -10.50
C ILE A 390 6.85 8.42 -11.79
N ILE A 391 6.96 7.71 -12.92
CA ILE A 391 6.42 8.17 -14.22
C ILE A 391 4.89 8.32 -14.20
N ASP A 392 4.20 7.41 -13.52
CA ASP A 392 2.75 7.43 -13.41
C ASP A 392 2.23 8.51 -12.45
N GLN A 393 2.97 8.83 -11.40
CA GLN A 393 2.50 9.71 -10.34
C GLN A 393 2.94 11.17 -10.51
N TYR A 394 4.15 11.40 -11.02
CA TYR A 394 4.70 12.74 -11.25
C TYR A 394 4.35 13.23 -12.66
N GLN A 395 3.07 13.52 -12.85
CA GLN A 395 2.53 14.15 -14.05
C GLN A 395 1.46 15.18 -13.66
N ILE A 396 1.29 16.21 -14.48
CA ILE A 396 0.19 17.15 -14.33
C ILE A 396 -1.11 16.43 -14.70
N SER A 397 -2.12 16.56 -13.84
CA SER A 397 -3.44 15.99 -14.08
C SER A 397 -4.53 16.92 -13.55
N THR A 398 -5.68 16.91 -14.21
CA THR A 398 -6.87 17.65 -13.77
C THR A 398 -8.05 16.69 -13.77
N ASP A 399 -8.74 16.58 -12.64
CA ASP A 399 -9.97 15.81 -12.57
C ASP A 399 -11.10 16.57 -13.27
N LYS A 400 -11.76 15.91 -14.22
CA LYS A 400 -12.76 16.57 -15.09
C LYS A 400 -14.04 16.96 -14.36
N ARG A 401 -14.40 16.28 -13.28
CA ARG A 401 -15.67 16.51 -12.56
C ARG A 401 -15.54 17.67 -11.58
N SER A 402 -14.47 17.66 -10.80
CA SER A 402 -14.17 18.70 -9.81
C SER A 402 -13.46 19.92 -10.39
N GLY A 403 -12.74 19.77 -11.50
CA GLY A 403 -11.86 20.81 -12.04
C GLY A 403 -10.55 20.98 -11.26
N ILE A 404 -10.29 20.15 -10.25
CA ILE A 404 -9.09 20.25 -9.41
C ILE A 404 -7.88 19.72 -10.18
N SER A 405 -6.84 20.55 -10.26
CA SER A 405 -5.54 20.20 -10.82
C SER A 405 -4.58 19.72 -9.74
N ASN A 406 -3.73 18.77 -10.11
CA ASN A 406 -2.66 18.24 -9.29
C ASN A 406 -1.35 18.36 -10.08
N ASP A 407 -0.50 19.28 -9.64
CA ASP A 407 0.77 19.63 -10.27
C ASP A 407 1.93 19.21 -9.36
N PRO A 408 2.78 18.25 -9.77
CA PRO A 408 3.90 17.79 -8.95
C PRO A 408 5.09 18.77 -8.90
N ASN A 409 5.08 19.83 -9.72
CA ASN A 409 6.21 20.73 -9.83
C ASN A 409 6.30 21.66 -8.61
N ASN A 410 7.49 21.74 -8.02
CA ASN A 410 7.81 22.67 -6.96
C ASN A 410 8.78 23.73 -7.49
N LEU A 411 8.36 25.01 -7.48
CA LEU A 411 9.17 26.13 -7.96
C LEU A 411 10.39 26.41 -7.07
N ASP A 412 10.32 26.07 -5.77
CA ASP A 412 11.42 26.24 -4.84
C ASP A 412 12.49 25.16 -5.01
N GLU A 413 12.11 23.98 -5.51
CA GLU A 413 13.00 22.85 -5.80
C GLU A 413 12.77 22.29 -7.21
N PRO A 414 13.09 23.06 -8.27
CA PRO A 414 12.74 22.69 -9.64
C PRO A 414 13.34 21.35 -10.09
N GLN A 415 14.52 20.99 -9.56
CA GLN A 415 15.21 19.75 -9.90
C GLN A 415 14.77 18.53 -9.07
N TYR A 416 13.84 18.68 -8.12
CA TYR A 416 13.47 17.63 -7.18
C TYR A 416 13.12 16.31 -7.87
N ILE A 417 12.29 16.36 -8.92
CA ILE A 417 11.79 15.15 -9.60
C ILE A 417 12.93 14.45 -10.37
N VAL A 418 13.81 15.21 -11.02
CA VAL A 418 15.00 14.66 -11.71
C VAL A 418 15.93 13.96 -10.71
N LYS A 419 16.21 14.62 -9.57
CA LYS A 419 17.03 14.03 -8.50
C LYS A 419 16.36 12.79 -7.93
N LEU A 420 15.04 12.83 -7.72
CA LEU A 420 14.27 11.68 -7.25
C LEU A 420 14.39 10.49 -8.20
N ILE A 421 14.27 10.68 -9.51
CA ILE A 421 14.45 9.60 -10.50
C ILE A 421 15.83 8.97 -10.35
N ARG A 422 16.90 9.78 -10.28
CA ARG A 422 18.27 9.28 -10.11
C ARG A 422 18.44 8.51 -8.81
N ARG A 423 17.82 8.95 -7.72
CA ARG A 423 17.85 8.27 -6.42
C ARG A 423 17.05 6.96 -6.45
N ILE A 424 15.90 6.93 -7.13
CA ILE A 424 15.10 5.71 -7.29
C ILE A 424 15.81 4.67 -8.15
N VAL A 425 16.62 5.06 -9.14
CA VAL A 425 17.50 4.12 -9.84
C VAL A 425 18.46 3.45 -8.85
N THR A 426 19.16 4.23 -8.01
CA THR A 426 20.04 3.69 -6.96
C THR A 426 19.28 2.74 -6.02
N VAL A 427 18.16 3.20 -5.46
CA VAL A 427 17.31 2.38 -4.58
C VAL A 427 16.94 1.05 -5.24
N SER A 428 16.53 1.08 -6.51
CA SER A 428 16.09 -0.12 -7.21
C SER A 428 17.23 -1.11 -7.42
N VAL A 429 18.40 -0.63 -7.88
CA VAL A 429 19.59 -1.46 -8.11
C VAL A 429 20.10 -2.07 -6.80
N GLU A 430 20.22 -1.27 -5.74
CA GLU A 430 20.68 -1.74 -4.43
C GLU A 430 19.68 -2.74 -3.82
N THR A 431 18.38 -2.50 -3.97
CA THR A 431 17.34 -3.44 -3.51
C THR A 431 17.48 -4.80 -4.20
N VAL A 432 17.71 -4.82 -5.51
CA VAL A 432 17.92 -6.08 -6.26
C VAL A 432 19.15 -6.83 -5.74
N GLY A 433 20.25 -6.12 -5.46
CA GLY A 433 21.45 -6.71 -4.85
C GLY A 433 21.15 -7.35 -3.49
N MET A 434 20.55 -6.61 -2.56
CA MET A 434 20.23 -7.09 -1.22
C MET A 434 19.20 -8.24 -1.24
N VAL A 435 18.21 -8.20 -2.15
CA VAL A 435 17.25 -9.31 -2.31
C VAL A 435 17.93 -10.59 -2.76
N LYS A 436 18.95 -10.50 -3.64
CA LYS A 436 19.76 -11.67 -4.03
C LYS A 436 20.53 -12.24 -2.84
N GLU A 437 21.11 -11.40 -2.00
CA GLU A 437 21.82 -11.82 -0.78
C GLU A 437 20.90 -12.48 0.25
N ILE A 438 19.71 -11.91 0.47
CA ILE A 438 18.67 -12.47 1.32
C ILE A 438 18.22 -13.83 0.80
N SER A 439 17.98 -13.93 -0.51
CA SER A 439 17.46 -15.14 -1.15
C SER A 439 18.49 -16.27 -1.24
N ALA A 440 19.76 -16.01 -0.89
CA ALA A 440 20.80 -17.02 -0.73
C ALA A 440 20.77 -17.70 0.66
N CYS A 441 19.95 -17.22 1.61
CA CYS A 441 19.72 -17.90 2.88
C CYS A 441 18.82 -19.13 2.67
N GLU A 442 18.96 -20.15 3.51
CA GLU A 442 18.17 -21.37 3.39
C GLU A 442 16.73 -21.14 3.89
N LEU A 443 15.73 -21.51 3.06
CA LEU A 443 14.29 -21.38 3.34
C LEU A 443 13.73 -22.56 4.15
#